data_AF-A0A4U6WPQ8-F1
#
_entry.id   AF-A0A4U6WPQ8-F1
#
_cell.length_a   1.000
_cell.length_b   1.000
_cell.length_c   1.000
_cell.angle_alpha   90.00
_cell.angle_beta   90.00
_cell.angle_gamma   90.00
#
_symmetry.space_group_name_H-M   'P 1'
#
loop_
_entity.id
_entity.type
_entity.pdbx_description
1 polymer ?
#
loop_
_entity_poly.entity_id
_entity_poly.type
_entity_poly.pdbx_seq_one_letter_code
_entity_poly.pdbx_strand_id
1 'polypeptide(L)'
;MPRPPPPGRGAPGARRPMRDFFAAWLATLRSPLLPLLRRALSSSTGSWDDPLSSAAAAVEAHFQAHWSALDAAARQDPARVVASGDWRSPLELPFLWLGDVHPSLLTSLLRTLSPSPRLLAAADRVDRRIRAAVPAVSDRLRRAQKAFVVAEVAGTADVEAFLEELKGVALAANRLRRGVLSELVAAAGGYQAALYLEALSRFVLSMHDPEVLRRFDQCRPSPGS
;
A
#
# COMPACT_ATOMS: atom_id res chain seq x y z
N MET A 1 9.49 -28.13 -46.32
CA MET A 1 10.25 -27.68 -45.13
C MET A 1 9.76 -26.29 -44.73
N PRO A 2 9.09 -26.11 -43.58
CA PRO A 2 8.74 -24.77 -43.09
C PRO A 2 10.01 -24.05 -42.59
N ARG A 3 10.12 -22.75 -42.87
CA ARG A 3 11.26 -21.93 -42.40
C ARG A 3 11.23 -21.78 -40.87
N PRO A 4 12.39 -21.74 -40.20
CA PRO A 4 12.44 -21.49 -38.76
C PRO A 4 11.98 -20.06 -38.46
N PRO A 5 11.32 -19.82 -37.31
CA PRO A 5 10.94 -18.47 -36.91
C PRO A 5 12.19 -17.64 -36.57
N PRO A 6 12.15 -16.31 -36.80
CA PRO A 6 13.29 -15.46 -36.50
C PRO A 6 13.54 -15.36 -34.98
N PRO A 7 14.80 -15.23 -34.55
CA PRO A 7 15.14 -15.16 -33.14
C PRO A 7 14.76 -13.80 -32.55
N GLY A 8 14.07 -13.84 -31.41
CA GLY A 8 14.13 -12.78 -30.40
C GLY A 8 13.55 -11.41 -30.78
N ARG A 9 12.23 -11.32 -30.91
CA ARG A 9 11.52 -10.11 -30.46
C ARG A 9 10.79 -10.46 -29.17
N GLY A 10 11.37 -10.07 -28.03
CA GLY A 10 10.61 -10.00 -26.79
C GLY A 10 9.37 -9.13 -27.04
N ALA A 11 8.20 -9.63 -26.67
CA ALA A 11 6.94 -8.92 -26.85
C ALA A 11 7.01 -7.58 -26.09
N PRO A 12 6.80 -6.42 -26.75
CA PRO A 12 6.64 -5.17 -26.04
C PRO A 12 5.26 -5.19 -25.37
N GLY A 13 5.21 -5.35 -24.05
CA GLY A 13 3.99 -5.11 -23.28
C GLY A 13 3.50 -6.22 -22.35
N ALA A 14 4.27 -7.28 -22.08
CA ALA A 14 3.94 -8.18 -20.98
C ALA A 14 4.14 -7.45 -19.63
N ARG A 15 3.16 -6.63 -19.25
CA ARG A 15 3.16 -5.90 -17.98
C ARG A 15 3.14 -6.92 -16.85
N ARG A 16 4.03 -6.72 -15.89
CA ARG A 16 4.16 -7.59 -14.72
C ARG A 16 2.83 -7.60 -13.94
N PRO A 17 2.23 -8.78 -13.67
CA PRO A 17 1.06 -8.91 -12.80
C PRO A 17 1.28 -8.24 -11.44
N MET A 18 0.23 -7.65 -10.86
CA MET A 18 0.32 -6.98 -9.56
C MET A 18 0.85 -7.92 -8.46
N ARG A 19 0.46 -9.20 -8.51
CA ARG A 19 0.98 -10.24 -7.62
C ARG A 19 2.49 -10.35 -7.67
N ASP A 20 3.06 -10.43 -8.89
CA ASP A 20 4.50 -10.57 -9.08
C ASP A 20 5.23 -9.30 -8.67
N PHE A 21 4.65 -8.13 -8.96
CA PHE A 21 5.18 -6.85 -8.49
C PHE A 21 5.23 -6.81 -6.97
N PHE A 22 4.12 -7.13 -6.30
CA PHE A 22 3.99 -7.07 -4.85
C PHE A 22 4.94 -8.06 -4.16
N ALA A 23 5.10 -9.26 -4.72
CA ALA A 23 6.08 -10.23 -4.22
C ALA A 23 7.52 -9.69 -4.29
N ALA A 24 7.93 -9.06 -5.41
CA ALA A 24 9.24 -8.43 -5.49
C ALA A 24 9.36 -7.17 -4.62
N TRP A 25 8.28 -6.42 -4.44
CA TRP A 25 8.24 -5.28 -3.54
C TRP A 25 8.48 -5.72 -2.09
N LEU A 26 7.80 -6.78 -1.63
CA LEU A 26 8.05 -7.41 -0.33
C LEU A 26 9.48 -7.94 -0.20
N ALA A 27 9.98 -8.61 -1.25
CA ALA A 27 11.35 -9.12 -1.27
C ALA A 27 12.37 -8.00 -1.12
N THR A 28 12.23 -6.90 -1.87
CA THR A 28 13.11 -5.71 -1.80
C THR A 28 13.04 -5.02 -0.44
N LEU A 29 11.83 -4.92 0.14
CA LEU A 29 11.65 -4.38 1.48
C LEU A 29 12.37 -5.23 2.54
N ARG A 30 12.23 -6.57 2.44
CA ARG A 30 12.88 -7.54 3.33
C ARG A 30 14.40 -7.57 3.15
N SER A 31 14.85 -7.51 1.91
CA SER A 31 16.25 -7.60 1.47
C SER A 31 16.39 -6.85 0.13
N PRO A 32 16.98 -5.64 0.07
CA PRO A 32 17.99 -5.11 1.00
C PRO A 32 17.54 -3.98 1.95
N LEU A 33 16.35 -3.40 1.79
CA LEU A 33 16.05 -2.09 2.39
C LEU A 33 15.99 -2.08 3.92
N LEU A 34 15.26 -3.02 4.53
CA LEU A 34 15.14 -3.09 5.98
C LEU A 34 16.49 -3.36 6.68
N PRO A 35 17.35 -4.30 6.20
CA PRO A 35 18.71 -4.45 6.71
C PRO A 35 19.56 -3.18 6.62
N LEU A 36 19.48 -2.44 5.51
CA LEU A 36 20.21 -1.18 5.32
C LEU A 36 19.75 -0.12 6.34
N LEU A 37 18.43 0.05 6.51
CA LEU A 37 17.86 0.99 7.47
C LEU A 37 18.28 0.67 8.91
N ARG A 38 18.23 -0.61 9.32
CA ARG A 38 18.67 -1.04 10.65
C ARG A 38 20.14 -0.78 10.93
N ARG A 39 20.99 -1.02 9.93
CA ARG A 39 22.43 -0.74 10.04
C ARG A 39 22.65 0.75 10.25
N ALA A 40 21.98 1.59 9.45
CA ALA A 40 22.06 3.03 9.60
C ALA A 40 21.55 3.52 10.95
N LEU A 41 20.43 2.95 11.46
CA LEU A 41 19.91 3.25 12.81
C LEU A 41 20.92 2.91 13.90
N SER A 42 21.64 1.80 13.76
CA SER A 42 22.63 1.35 14.74
C SER A 42 23.94 2.15 14.68
N SER A 43 24.30 2.68 13.51
CA SER A 43 25.51 3.49 13.30
C SER A 43 25.27 5.00 13.40
N SER A 44 24.03 5.42 13.62
CA SER A 44 23.62 6.82 13.64
C SER A 44 24.32 7.57 14.77
N THR A 45 25.18 8.53 14.40
CA THR A 45 25.85 9.43 15.36
C THR A 45 25.17 10.79 15.43
N GLY A 46 24.13 11.05 14.63
CA GLY A 46 23.49 12.36 14.52
C GLY A 46 24.34 13.39 13.76
N SER A 47 25.40 12.93 13.08
CA SER A 47 26.24 13.76 12.20
C SER A 47 25.51 14.18 10.93
N TRP A 48 26.01 15.22 10.25
CA TRP A 48 25.42 15.71 9.01
C TRP A 48 25.53 14.72 7.83
N ASP A 49 26.59 13.90 7.82
CA ASP A 49 26.82 12.83 6.82
C ASP A 49 26.18 11.48 7.21
N ASP A 50 25.17 11.48 8.07
CA ASP A 50 24.56 10.25 8.56
C ASP A 50 23.82 9.50 7.43
N PRO A 51 24.21 8.25 7.09
CA PRO A 51 23.53 7.45 6.06
C PRO A 51 22.05 7.18 6.40
N LEU A 52 21.63 7.43 7.63
CA LEU A 52 20.26 7.25 8.09
C LEU A 52 19.22 7.99 7.26
N SER A 53 19.50 9.24 6.89
CA SER A 53 18.56 10.04 6.09
C SER A 53 18.36 9.44 4.69
N SER A 54 19.44 8.95 4.07
CA SER A 54 19.38 8.28 2.78
C SER A 54 18.65 6.94 2.86
N ALA A 55 18.94 6.14 3.89
CA ALA A 55 18.26 4.85 4.10
C ALA A 55 16.76 5.03 4.37
N ALA A 56 16.38 6.02 5.18
CA ALA A 56 14.98 6.37 5.42
C ALA A 56 14.29 6.83 4.13
N ALA A 57 14.93 7.72 3.35
CA ALA A 57 14.39 8.17 2.07
C ALA A 57 14.18 7.03 1.07
N ALA A 58 15.11 6.06 1.02
CA ALA A 58 14.98 4.88 0.17
C ALA A 58 13.76 4.01 0.57
N VAL A 59 13.52 3.83 1.87
CA VAL A 59 12.36 3.08 2.37
C VAL A 59 11.06 3.85 2.11
N GLU A 60 11.02 5.15 2.35
CA GLU A 60 9.84 5.98 2.01
C GLU A 60 9.53 5.88 0.52
N ALA A 61 10.53 6.09 -0.34
CA ALA A 61 10.38 5.98 -1.80
C ALA A 61 9.85 4.60 -2.22
N HIS A 62 10.27 3.54 -1.54
CA HIS A 62 9.77 2.18 -1.79
C HIS A 62 8.28 2.03 -1.49
N PHE A 63 7.78 2.60 -0.39
CA PHE A 63 6.33 2.66 -0.11
C PHE A 63 5.58 3.53 -1.13
N GLN A 64 6.15 4.67 -1.52
CA GLN A 64 5.57 5.53 -2.56
C GLN A 64 5.46 4.81 -3.92
N ALA A 65 6.45 3.99 -4.27
CA ALA A 65 6.47 3.19 -5.49
C ALA A 65 5.34 2.14 -5.52
N HIS A 66 5.01 1.54 -4.37
CA HIS A 66 3.89 0.60 -4.26
C HIS A 66 2.54 1.25 -4.60
N TRP A 67 2.22 2.41 -4.01
CA TRP A 67 0.97 3.12 -4.36
C TRP A 67 0.98 3.67 -5.78
N SER A 68 2.15 3.99 -6.34
CA SER A 68 2.27 4.38 -7.74
C SER A 68 2.04 3.20 -8.70
N ALA A 69 2.44 1.99 -8.32
CA ALA A 69 2.11 0.77 -9.06
C ALA A 69 0.62 0.44 -8.97
N LEU A 70 -0.01 0.63 -7.80
CA LEU A 70 -1.46 0.48 -7.65
C LEU A 70 -2.22 1.51 -8.51
N ASP A 71 -1.74 2.75 -8.62
CA ASP A 71 -2.29 3.73 -9.55
C ASP A 71 -2.17 3.27 -11.01
N ALA A 72 -1.03 2.66 -11.39
CA ALA A 72 -0.82 2.15 -12.75
C ALA A 72 -1.71 0.93 -13.05
N ALA A 73 -1.98 0.09 -12.06
CA ALA A 73 -2.91 -1.03 -12.19
C ALA A 73 -4.36 -0.57 -12.24
N ALA A 74 -4.75 0.43 -11.43
CA ALA A 74 -6.12 0.96 -11.43
C ALA A 74 -6.49 1.62 -12.76
N ARG A 75 -5.50 2.18 -13.48
CA ARG A 75 -5.71 2.70 -14.84
C ARG A 75 -5.98 1.61 -15.88
N GLN A 76 -5.69 0.35 -15.57
CA GLN A 76 -5.90 -0.79 -16.47
C GLN A 76 -7.14 -1.58 -16.07
N ASP A 77 -7.25 -1.91 -14.79
CA ASP A 77 -8.36 -2.66 -14.21
C ASP A 77 -8.64 -2.12 -12.80
N PRO A 78 -9.53 -1.11 -12.69
CA PRO A 78 -9.83 -0.48 -11.42
C PRO A 78 -10.63 -1.41 -10.49
N ALA A 79 -11.43 -2.33 -11.04
CA ALA A 79 -12.22 -3.27 -10.25
C ALA A 79 -11.31 -4.21 -9.43
N ARG A 80 -10.26 -4.75 -10.05
CA ARG A 80 -9.27 -5.60 -9.36
C ARG A 80 -8.51 -4.88 -8.25
N VAL A 81 -8.23 -3.59 -8.43
CA VAL A 81 -7.52 -2.81 -7.40
C VAL A 81 -8.44 -2.49 -6.23
N VAL A 82 -9.72 -2.17 -6.46
CA VAL A 82 -10.66 -1.81 -5.39
C VAL A 82 -11.09 -3.03 -4.56
N ALA A 83 -11.22 -4.22 -5.16
CA ALA A 83 -11.75 -5.42 -4.50
C ALA A 83 -10.77 -6.16 -3.57
N SER A 84 -9.52 -5.69 -3.44
CA SER A 84 -8.39 -6.43 -2.83
C SER A 84 -8.06 -7.69 -3.63
N GLY A 85 -6.94 -7.68 -4.35
CA GLY A 85 -6.57 -8.80 -5.20
C GLY A 85 -6.07 -10.04 -4.46
N ASP A 86 -5.90 -11.12 -5.22
CA ASP A 86 -5.40 -12.44 -4.79
C ASP A 86 -3.95 -12.42 -4.26
N TRP A 87 -3.28 -11.26 -4.30
CA TRP A 87 -1.92 -11.04 -3.82
C TRP A 87 -1.84 -10.53 -2.37
N ARG A 88 -2.98 -10.28 -1.72
CA ARG A 88 -3.02 -9.83 -0.32
C ARG A 88 -3.00 -11.02 0.64
N SER A 89 -2.36 -10.84 1.78
CA SER A 89 -2.38 -11.87 2.83
C SER A 89 -3.71 -11.83 3.59
N PRO A 90 -4.26 -12.97 4.04
CA PRO A 90 -5.46 -13.01 4.89
C PRO A 90 -5.33 -12.17 6.16
N LEU A 91 -4.11 -12.02 6.70
CA LEU A 91 -3.82 -11.20 7.87
C LEU A 91 -3.95 -9.70 7.60
N GLU A 92 -3.89 -9.28 6.33
CA GLU A 92 -4.06 -7.87 5.97
C GLU A 92 -5.52 -7.44 5.94
N LEU A 93 -6.45 -8.38 5.72
CA LEU A 93 -7.87 -8.08 5.47
C LEU A 93 -8.51 -7.11 6.49
N PRO A 94 -8.29 -7.24 7.81
CA PRO A 94 -8.87 -6.32 8.79
C PRO A 94 -8.37 -4.88 8.67
N PHE A 95 -7.23 -4.69 7.99
CA PHE A 95 -6.56 -3.41 7.84
C PHE A 95 -6.77 -2.78 6.46
N LEU A 96 -7.46 -3.46 5.54
CA LEU A 96 -7.66 -2.96 4.18
C LEU A 96 -8.85 -2.00 4.08
N TRP A 97 -8.70 -1.02 3.20
CA TRP A 97 -9.74 -0.11 2.75
C TRP A 97 -9.46 0.18 1.28
N LEU A 98 -10.35 -0.15 0.34
CA LEU A 98 -10.12 0.07 -1.09
C LEU A 98 -8.81 -0.54 -1.59
N GLY A 99 -8.66 -1.86 -1.39
CA GLY A 99 -7.57 -2.67 -1.96
C GLY A 99 -6.22 -2.65 -1.24
N ASP A 100 -6.04 -1.75 -0.27
CA ASP A 100 -4.77 -1.58 0.43
C ASP A 100 -4.98 -0.98 1.83
N VAL A 101 -3.92 -0.85 2.62
CA VAL A 101 -3.95 -0.44 4.02
C VAL A 101 -4.76 0.84 4.25
N HIS A 102 -5.58 0.84 5.30
CA HIS A 102 -6.32 2.00 5.74
C HIS A 102 -5.33 3.08 6.24
N PRO A 103 -5.46 4.36 5.83
CA PRO A 103 -4.49 5.40 6.19
C PRO A 103 -4.30 5.61 7.70
N SER A 104 -5.30 5.33 8.53
CA SER A 104 -5.16 5.46 9.99
C SER A 104 -4.19 4.44 10.58
N LEU A 105 -3.88 3.34 9.89
CA LEU A 105 -2.88 2.39 10.35
C LEU A 105 -1.51 3.07 10.46
N LEU A 106 -1.21 3.99 9.54
CA LEU A 106 0.03 4.76 9.52
C LEU A 106 0.17 5.65 10.76
N THR A 107 -0.91 6.31 11.19
CA THR A 107 -0.92 7.16 12.39
C THR A 107 -1.02 6.35 13.67
N SER A 108 -1.76 5.24 13.70
CA SER A 108 -1.83 4.33 14.84
C SER A 108 -0.47 3.71 15.14
N LEU A 109 0.24 3.22 14.11
CA LEU A 109 1.57 2.65 14.29
C LEU A 109 2.57 3.68 14.79
N LEU A 110 2.53 4.90 14.27
CA LEU A 110 3.41 5.97 14.72
C LEU A 110 3.26 6.28 16.21
N ARG A 111 2.03 6.22 16.74
CA ARG A 111 1.75 6.52 18.15
C ARG A 111 2.32 5.49 19.12
N THR A 112 2.63 4.27 18.66
CA THR A 112 3.28 3.25 19.50
C THR A 112 4.77 3.52 19.71
N LEU A 113 5.36 4.49 18.98
CA LEU A 113 6.80 4.77 18.96
C LEU A 113 7.21 5.97 19.81
N SER A 114 6.39 6.38 20.79
CA SER A 114 6.65 7.54 21.65
C SER A 114 7.03 8.81 20.85
N PRO A 115 6.14 9.30 19.95
CA PRO A 115 6.45 10.39 19.04
C PRO A 115 6.71 11.70 19.78
N SER A 116 7.52 12.59 19.18
CA SER A 116 7.71 13.95 19.71
C SER A 116 6.40 14.74 19.69
N PRO A 117 6.23 15.79 20.52
CA PRO A 117 5.01 16.62 20.50
C PRO A 117 4.71 17.22 19.12
N ARG A 118 5.76 17.60 18.38
CA ARG A 118 5.65 18.08 16.99
C ARG A 118 5.09 17.01 16.06
N LEU A 119 5.59 15.79 16.17
CA LEU A 119 5.14 14.66 15.36
C LEU A 119 3.71 14.23 15.74
N LEU A 120 3.36 14.28 17.01
CA LEU A 120 1.99 14.02 17.47
C LEU A 120 1.01 15.05 16.91
N ALA A 121 1.37 16.33 16.95
CA ALA A 121 0.55 17.39 16.34
C ALA A 121 0.38 17.20 14.81
N ALA A 122 1.40 16.66 14.12
CA ALA A 122 1.28 16.27 12.73
C ALA A 122 0.32 15.09 12.53
N ALA A 123 0.44 14.05 13.36
CA ALA A 123 -0.49 12.91 13.34
C ALA A 123 -1.95 13.34 13.58
N ASP A 124 -2.21 14.32 14.45
CA ASP A 124 -3.55 14.83 14.71
C ASP A 124 -4.14 15.63 13.54
N ARG A 125 -3.30 16.38 12.80
CA ARG A 125 -3.72 17.04 11.55
C ARG A 125 -4.04 16.02 10.48
N VAL A 126 -3.16 15.03 10.31
CA VAL A 126 -3.34 13.91 9.39
C VAL A 126 -4.62 13.15 9.70
N ASP A 127 -4.90 12.85 10.96
CA ASP A 127 -6.11 12.12 11.36
C ASP A 127 -7.40 12.91 11.08
N ARG A 128 -7.39 14.23 11.26
CA ARG A 128 -8.53 15.07 10.85
C ARG A 128 -8.77 14.97 9.35
N ARG A 129 -7.70 14.98 8.54
CA ARG A 129 -7.79 14.78 7.10
C ARG A 129 -8.32 13.39 6.74
N ILE A 130 -7.83 12.33 7.41
CA ILE A 130 -8.30 10.95 7.21
C ILE A 130 -9.80 10.87 7.54
N ARG A 131 -10.24 11.41 8.68
CA ARG A 131 -11.65 11.43 9.11
C ARG A 131 -12.59 12.11 8.10
N ALA A 132 -12.11 13.11 7.37
CA ALA A 132 -12.88 13.76 6.31
C ALA A 132 -12.81 12.99 4.97
N ALA A 133 -11.60 12.57 4.57
CA ALA A 133 -11.37 12.03 3.24
C ALA A 133 -11.85 10.58 3.06
N VAL A 134 -11.70 9.72 4.08
CA VAL A 134 -12.07 8.31 3.99
C VAL A 134 -13.58 8.13 3.75
N PRO A 135 -14.48 8.77 4.52
CA PRO A 135 -15.91 8.70 4.24
C PRO A 135 -16.25 9.28 2.86
N ALA A 136 -15.68 10.43 2.50
CA ALA A 136 -15.97 11.06 1.21
C ALA A 136 -15.61 10.15 0.00
N VAL A 137 -14.46 9.48 0.03
CA VAL A 137 -14.06 8.53 -1.02
C VAL A 137 -14.91 7.26 -0.99
N SER A 138 -15.25 6.75 0.20
CA SER A 138 -16.10 5.56 0.36
C SER A 138 -17.53 5.83 -0.13
N ASP A 139 -18.05 7.02 0.10
CA ASP A 139 -19.38 7.43 -0.35
C ASP A 139 -19.43 7.60 -1.86
N ARG A 140 -18.35 8.07 -2.49
CA ARG A 140 -18.23 8.09 -3.96
C ARG A 140 -18.35 6.68 -4.54
N LEU A 141 -17.59 5.73 -4.01
CA LEU A 141 -17.67 4.33 -4.43
C LEU A 141 -19.09 3.78 -4.25
N ARG A 142 -19.68 4.00 -3.07
CA ARG A 142 -21.04 3.51 -2.76
C ARG A 142 -22.08 4.07 -3.72
N ARG A 143 -22.01 5.37 -4.03
CA ARG A 143 -22.92 6.02 -4.99
C ARG A 143 -22.73 5.46 -6.39
N ALA A 144 -21.49 5.27 -6.83
CA ALA A 144 -21.17 4.68 -8.13
C ALA A 144 -21.73 3.26 -8.25
N GLN A 145 -21.50 2.41 -7.24
CA GLN A 145 -22.02 1.04 -7.21
C GLN A 145 -23.55 1.01 -7.19
N LYS A 146 -24.20 1.86 -6.38
CA LYS A 146 -25.66 1.96 -6.33
C LYS A 146 -26.25 2.37 -7.68
N ALA A 147 -25.67 3.39 -8.32
CA ALA A 147 -26.12 3.87 -9.62
C ALA A 147 -25.93 2.79 -10.70
N PHE A 148 -24.77 2.12 -10.70
CA PHE A 148 -24.49 1.02 -11.62
C PHE A 148 -25.48 -0.13 -11.48
N VAL A 149 -25.74 -0.61 -10.26
CA VAL A 149 -26.69 -1.70 -10.01
C VAL A 149 -28.10 -1.34 -10.50
N VAL A 150 -28.56 -0.10 -10.27
CA VAL A 150 -29.87 0.36 -10.77
C VAL A 150 -29.92 0.38 -12.30
N ALA A 151 -28.86 0.87 -12.94
CA ALA A 151 -28.78 0.91 -14.40
C ALA A 151 -28.66 -0.50 -15.02
N GLU A 152 -27.94 -1.41 -14.36
CA GLU A 152 -27.80 -2.81 -14.80
C GLU A 152 -29.16 -3.52 -14.80
N VAL A 153 -29.95 -3.36 -13.75
CA VAL A 153 -31.33 -3.91 -13.67
C VAL A 153 -32.23 -3.32 -14.78
N ALA A 154 -32.02 -2.06 -15.14
CA ALA A 154 -32.76 -1.39 -16.21
C ALA A 154 -32.21 -1.68 -17.63
N GLY A 155 -31.10 -2.40 -17.76
CA GLY A 155 -30.43 -2.64 -19.04
C GLY A 155 -29.77 -1.41 -19.66
N THR A 156 -29.48 -0.37 -18.86
CA THR A 156 -28.89 0.91 -19.29
C THR A 156 -27.52 1.17 -18.67
N ALA A 157 -26.88 0.16 -18.10
CA ALA A 157 -25.59 0.29 -17.46
C ALA A 157 -24.49 0.75 -18.43
N ASP A 158 -23.81 1.82 -18.03
CA ASP A 158 -22.57 2.25 -18.65
C ASP A 158 -21.39 1.71 -17.84
N VAL A 159 -20.84 0.60 -18.30
CA VAL A 159 -19.69 -0.06 -17.67
C VAL A 159 -18.44 0.82 -17.74
N GLU A 160 -18.25 1.56 -18.83
CA GLU A 160 -17.06 2.40 -19.02
C GLU A 160 -17.06 3.57 -18.03
N ALA A 161 -18.20 4.26 -17.89
CA ALA A 161 -18.36 5.33 -16.91
C ALA A 161 -18.20 4.82 -15.46
N PHE A 162 -18.69 3.62 -15.16
CA PHE A 162 -18.52 3.02 -13.84
C PHE A 162 -17.04 2.68 -13.54
N LEU A 163 -16.34 2.08 -14.50
CA LEU A 163 -14.90 1.78 -14.37
C LEU A 163 -14.09 3.08 -14.23
N GLU A 164 -14.46 4.15 -14.91
CA GLU A 164 -13.81 5.47 -14.77
C GLU A 164 -13.94 6.02 -13.34
N GLU A 165 -15.11 5.91 -12.72
CA GLU A 165 -15.30 6.33 -11.33
C GLU A 165 -14.54 5.42 -10.35
N LEU A 166 -14.51 4.10 -10.58
CA LEU A 166 -13.68 3.18 -9.78
C LEU A 166 -12.19 3.54 -9.85
N LYS A 167 -11.70 3.91 -11.04
CA LYS A 167 -10.34 4.40 -11.23
C LYS A 167 -10.13 5.67 -10.41
N GLY A 168 -11.05 6.63 -10.49
CA GLY A 168 -11.01 7.87 -9.71
C GLY A 168 -10.94 7.61 -8.20
N VAL A 169 -11.75 6.68 -7.68
CA VAL A 169 -11.76 6.24 -6.28
C VAL A 169 -10.42 5.63 -5.88
N ALA A 170 -9.89 4.70 -6.66
CA ALA A 170 -8.61 4.04 -6.38
C ALA A 170 -7.44 5.04 -6.34
N LEU A 171 -7.37 5.94 -7.31
CA LEU A 171 -6.35 7.00 -7.37
C LEU A 171 -6.46 7.96 -6.18
N ALA A 172 -7.67 8.31 -5.75
CA ALA A 172 -7.90 9.17 -4.58
C ALA A 172 -7.43 8.48 -3.28
N ALA A 173 -7.73 7.19 -3.11
CA ALA A 173 -7.30 6.41 -1.96
C ALA A 173 -5.76 6.33 -1.87
N ASN A 174 -5.09 6.01 -2.98
CA ASN A 174 -3.63 5.97 -3.04
C ASN A 174 -2.99 7.33 -2.80
N ARG A 175 -3.57 8.41 -3.35
CA ARG A 175 -3.12 9.78 -3.06
C ARG A 175 -3.19 10.11 -1.57
N LEU A 176 -4.26 9.70 -0.89
CA LEU A 176 -4.40 9.90 0.55
C LEU A 176 -3.32 9.15 1.33
N ARG A 177 -3.07 7.87 1.02
CA ARG A 177 -2.02 7.06 1.69
C ARG A 177 -0.63 7.67 1.52
N ARG A 178 -0.27 8.06 0.29
CA ARG A 178 1.00 8.73 -0.03
C ARG A 178 1.17 10.03 0.75
N GLY A 179 0.13 10.87 0.74
CA GLY A 179 0.15 12.16 1.44
C GLY A 179 0.15 12.03 2.96
N VAL A 180 -0.37 10.93 3.52
CA VAL A 180 -0.26 10.61 4.95
C VAL A 180 1.17 10.22 5.28
N LEU A 181 1.75 9.25 4.55
CA LEU A 181 3.11 8.78 4.81
C LEU A 181 4.13 9.94 4.73
N SER A 182 4.12 10.71 3.64
CA SER A 182 5.11 11.79 3.46
C SER A 182 4.96 12.90 4.49
N GLU A 183 3.75 13.25 4.93
CA GLU A 183 3.56 14.25 5.98
C GLU A 183 4.11 13.77 7.33
N LEU A 184 3.88 12.50 7.68
CA LEU A 184 4.40 11.92 8.92
C LEU A 184 5.92 11.79 8.90
N VAL A 185 6.50 11.29 7.79
CA VAL A 185 7.96 11.15 7.64
C VAL A 185 8.65 12.50 7.69
N ALA A 186 8.13 13.51 6.97
CA ALA A 186 8.67 14.87 6.99
C ALA A 186 8.55 15.53 8.38
N ALA A 187 7.45 15.28 9.11
CA ALA A 187 7.27 15.79 10.46
C ALA A 187 8.17 15.12 11.49
N ALA A 188 8.45 13.82 11.31
CA ALA A 188 9.31 13.04 12.19
C ALA A 188 10.77 13.47 12.04
N GLY A 189 11.27 13.49 10.80
CA GLY A 189 12.64 13.85 10.46
C GLY A 189 13.70 12.90 11.06
N GLY A 190 14.89 12.88 10.44
CA GLY A 190 16.08 12.19 10.95
C GLY A 190 15.80 10.81 11.54
N TYR A 191 16.14 10.65 12.83
CA TYR A 191 16.02 9.38 13.55
C TYR A 191 14.58 8.92 13.77
N GLN A 192 13.65 9.81 14.10
CA GLN A 192 12.24 9.43 14.32
C GLN A 192 11.59 8.92 13.01
N ALA A 193 11.94 9.52 11.87
CA ALA A 193 11.48 9.05 10.56
C ALA A 193 11.98 7.64 10.27
N ALA A 194 13.26 7.36 10.53
CA ALA A 194 13.85 6.05 10.33
C ALA A 194 13.24 4.97 11.24
N LEU A 195 13.04 5.26 12.53
CA LEU A 195 12.35 4.34 13.45
C LEU A 195 10.93 4.01 12.98
N TYR A 196 10.20 5.05 12.55
CA TYR A 196 8.84 4.87 12.05
C TYR A 196 8.78 4.00 10.81
N LEU A 197 9.67 4.26 9.83
CA LEU A 197 9.75 3.47 8.61
C LEU A 197 10.23 2.04 8.87
N GLU A 198 11.10 1.82 9.87
CA GLU A 198 11.48 0.46 10.28
C GLU A 198 10.29 -0.29 10.86
N ALA A 199 9.55 0.34 11.78
CA ALA A 199 8.36 -0.25 12.39
C ALA A 199 7.29 -0.58 11.34
N LEU A 200 7.05 0.33 10.38
CA LEU A 200 6.11 0.12 9.28
C LEU A 200 6.55 -1.04 8.39
N SER A 201 7.84 -1.10 8.04
CA SER A 201 8.40 -2.19 7.24
C SER A 201 8.23 -3.54 7.93
N ARG A 202 8.53 -3.61 9.24
CA ARG A 202 8.36 -4.82 10.05
C ARG A 202 6.89 -5.24 10.12
N PHE A 203 5.99 -4.30 10.37
CA PHE A 203 4.56 -4.55 10.43
C PHE A 203 4.06 -5.20 9.13
N VAL A 204 4.36 -4.59 7.98
CA VAL A 204 3.97 -5.13 6.67
C VAL A 204 4.57 -6.51 6.45
N LEU A 205 5.87 -6.70 6.66
CA LEU A 205 6.52 -8.00 6.46
C LEU A 205 5.96 -9.09 7.39
N SER A 206 5.53 -8.74 8.62
CA SER A 206 4.97 -9.69 9.57
C SER A 206 3.63 -10.29 9.11
N MET A 207 2.84 -9.53 8.36
CA MET A 207 1.59 -10.03 7.78
C MET A 207 1.83 -11.02 6.63
N HIS A 208 3.07 -11.13 6.15
CA HIS A 208 3.52 -12.05 5.09
C HIS A 208 4.57 -13.04 5.62
N ASP A 209 4.61 -13.26 6.93
CA ASP A 209 5.49 -14.26 7.51
C ASP A 209 4.88 -15.67 7.34
N PRO A 210 5.60 -16.62 6.71
CA PRO A 210 5.06 -17.96 6.45
C PRO A 210 4.66 -18.71 7.71
N GLU A 211 5.37 -18.53 8.83
CA GLU A 211 5.07 -19.23 10.08
C GLU A 211 3.83 -18.62 10.76
N VAL A 212 3.68 -17.29 10.71
CA VAL A 212 2.47 -16.63 11.21
C VAL A 212 1.24 -17.05 10.39
N LEU A 213 1.37 -17.10 9.07
CA LEU A 213 0.29 -17.56 8.17
C LEU A 213 -0.09 -19.02 8.44
N ARG A 214 0.90 -19.90 8.57
CA ARG A 214 0.68 -21.32 8.89
C ARG A 214 -0.11 -21.50 10.20
N ARG A 215 0.20 -20.71 11.23
CA ARG A 215 -0.54 -20.73 12.52
C ARG A 215 -1.94 -20.17 12.37
N PHE A 216 -2.11 -19.09 11.61
CA PHE A 216 -3.42 -18.50 11.36
C PHE A 216 -4.36 -19.50 10.67
N ASP A 217 -3.87 -20.24 9.68
CA ASP A 217 -4.65 -21.28 9.00
C ASP A 217 -5.04 -22.43 9.92
N GLN A 218 -4.23 -22.75 10.93
CA GLN A 218 -4.57 -23.76 11.96
C GLN A 218 -5.66 -23.31 12.93
N CYS A 219 -5.86 -22.00 13.09
CA CYS A 219 -6.92 -21.45 13.94
C CYS A 219 -8.26 -21.33 13.21
N ARG A 220 -8.32 -21.56 11.90
CA ARG A 220 -9.59 -21.54 11.17
C ARG A 220 -10.43 -22.73 11.62
N PRO A 221 -11.69 -22.52 12.05
CA PRO A 221 -12.58 -23.63 12.34
C PRO A 221 -12.75 -24.46 11.07
N SER A 222 -12.63 -25.78 11.21
CA SER A 222 -12.92 -26.71 10.12
C SER A 222 -14.33 -26.44 9.59
N PRO A 223 -14.54 -26.42 8.26
CA PRO A 223 -15.89 -26.30 7.72
C PRO A 223 -16.67 -27.55 8.13
N GLY A 224 -17.49 -27.45 9.18
CA GLY A 224 -18.31 -28.56 9.70
C GLY A 224 -18.36 -28.72 11.22
N SER A 225 -18.00 -27.73 12.03
CA SER A 225 -18.28 -27.70 13.48
C SER A 225 -19.41 -26.74 13.81
#